data_AF-A0A1I0DXK2-F1
#
_entry.id   AF-A0A1I0DXK2-F1
#
_cell.length_a   1.000
_cell.length_b   1.000
_cell.length_c   1.000
_cell.angle_alpha   90.00
_cell.angle_beta   90.00
_cell.angle_gamma   90.00
#
_symmetry.space_group_name_H-M   'P 1'
#
loop_
_entity.id
_entity.type
_entity.pdbx_description
1 polymer ?
#
loop_
_entity_poly.entity_id
_entity_poly.type
_entity_poly.pdbx_seq_one_letter_code
_entity_poly.pdbx_strand_id
1 'polypeptide(L)'
;MNEALQQSLDENAKQWQALSLTISTTEKAAFATRHDLLFIAHGASFMAHVYRTAFEQVLEHTPDEERRKLLAALHKAMEGAIAARYSTHPSKAECHACHARLLLP
;
A
#
# COMPACT_ATOMS: atom_id res chain seq x y z
N MET A 1 12.50 9.80 39.63
CA MET A 1 12.38 10.54 38.35
C MET A 1 11.32 11.61 38.56
N ASN A 2 11.57 12.86 38.16
CA ASN A 2 10.66 13.98 38.45
C ASN A 2 9.45 13.94 37.50
N GLU A 3 8.22 14.01 38.01
CA GLU A 3 6.97 13.85 37.22
C GLU A 3 6.88 14.85 36.06
N ALA A 4 7.35 16.08 36.28
CA ALA A 4 7.42 17.11 35.25
C ALA A 4 8.36 16.75 34.08
N LEU A 5 9.45 16.02 34.37
CA LEU A 5 10.38 15.55 33.33
C LEU A 5 9.75 14.41 32.51
N GLN A 6 9.01 13.51 33.15
CA GLN A 6 8.31 12.42 32.47
C GLN A 6 7.23 12.96 31.51
N GLN A 7 6.42 13.92 31.97
CA GLN A 7 5.41 14.57 31.12
C GLN A 7 6.04 15.26 29.90
N SER A 8 7.14 16.00 30.09
CA SER A 8 7.84 16.65 28.99
C SER A 8 8.38 15.67 27.94
N LEU A 9 8.84 14.49 28.36
CA LEU A 9 9.33 13.44 27.45
C LEU A 9 8.18 12.80 26.66
N ASP A 10 7.06 12.52 27.32
CA ASP A 10 5.88 11.93 26.67
C ASP A 10 5.26 12.89 25.64
N GLU A 11 5.24 14.19 25.92
CA GLU A 11 4.80 15.22 24.97
C GLU A 11 5.74 15.36 23.79
N ASN A 12 7.05 15.32 24.02
CA ASN A 12 8.04 15.36 22.95
C ASN A 12 7.90 14.14 22.01
N ALA A 13 7.72 12.94 22.56
CA ALA A 13 7.49 11.72 21.78
C ALA A 13 6.23 11.81 20.91
N LYS A 14 5.13 12.35 21.44
CA LYS A 14 3.89 12.59 20.67
C LYS A 14 4.09 13.57 19.53
N GLN A 15 4.86 14.63 19.74
CA GLN A 15 5.17 15.62 18.70
C GLN A 15 6.03 15.01 17.58
N TRP A 16 7.04 14.21 17.93
CA TRP A 16 7.83 13.48 16.94
C TRP A 16 7.01 12.47 16.15
N GLN A 17 6.10 11.76 16.81
CA GLN A 17 5.19 10.85 16.13
C GLN A 17 4.25 11.59 15.17
N ALA A 18 3.65 12.70 15.61
CA ALA A 18 2.79 13.53 14.77
C ALA A 18 3.54 14.11 13.56
N LEU A 19 4.77 14.57 13.76
CA LEU A 19 5.64 15.03 12.68
C LEU A 19 5.99 13.92 11.71
N SER A 20 6.36 12.74 12.20
CA SER A 20 6.66 11.55 11.38
C SER A 20 5.44 11.13 10.55
N LEU A 21 4.24 11.14 11.13
CA LEU A 21 2.99 10.85 10.41
C LEU A 21 2.66 11.93 9.36
N THR A 22 2.96 13.20 9.65
CA THR A 22 2.73 14.31 8.72
C THR A 22 3.68 14.22 7.53
N ILE A 23 4.98 13.99 7.79
CA ILE A 23 5.98 13.72 6.76
C ILE A 23 5.56 12.53 5.91
N SER A 24 5.13 11.43 6.53
CA SER A 24 4.62 10.25 5.82
C SER A 24 3.41 10.57 4.93
N THR A 25 2.54 11.49 5.35
CA THR A 25 1.37 11.89 4.54
C THR A 25 1.79 12.72 3.32
N THR A 26 2.71 13.67 3.50
CA THR A 26 3.27 14.46 2.39
C THR A 26 4.06 13.57 1.43
N GLU A 27 4.86 12.64 1.94
CA GLU A 27 5.63 11.67 1.14
C GLU A 27 4.71 10.75 0.34
N LYS A 28 3.60 10.28 0.94
CA LYS A 28 2.58 9.50 0.23
C LYS A 28 1.95 10.28 -0.92
N ALA A 29 1.62 11.55 -0.71
CA ALA A 29 1.04 12.39 -1.76
C ALA A 29 2.04 12.64 -2.90
N ALA A 30 3.30 12.94 -2.57
CA ALA A 30 4.37 13.13 -3.55
C ALA A 30 4.66 11.84 -4.34
N PHE A 31 4.67 10.69 -3.65
CA PHE A 31 4.80 9.38 -4.27
C PHE A 31 3.64 9.11 -5.24
N ALA A 32 2.38 9.35 -4.83
CA ALA A 32 1.22 9.16 -5.68
C ALA A 32 1.29 10.00 -6.96
N THR A 33 1.62 11.29 -6.84
CA THR A 33 1.77 12.16 -8.02
C THR A 33 2.87 11.65 -8.96
N ARG A 34 4.03 11.28 -8.44
CA ARG A 34 5.13 10.74 -9.27
C ARG A 34 4.76 9.41 -9.91
N HIS A 35 4.12 8.54 -9.13
CA HIS A 35 3.60 7.26 -9.59
C HIS A 35 2.66 7.44 -10.78
N ASP A 36 1.66 8.30 -10.63
CA ASP A 36 0.62 8.48 -11.65
C ASP A 36 1.20 9.07 -12.93
N LEU A 37 2.12 10.04 -12.82
CA LEU A 37 2.83 10.58 -13.98
C LEU A 37 3.65 9.51 -14.72
N LEU A 38 4.38 8.66 -14.00
CA LEU A 38 5.15 7.56 -14.58
C LEU A 38 4.24 6.49 -15.20
N PHE A 39 3.12 6.17 -14.54
CA PHE A 39 2.13 5.23 -15.05
C PHE A 39 1.49 5.74 -16.33
N ILE A 40 1.10 7.03 -16.39
CA ILE A 40 0.55 7.66 -17.59
C ILE A 40 1.57 7.63 -18.74
N ALA A 41 2.85 7.93 -18.45
CA ALA A 41 3.89 8.02 -19.46
C ALA A 41 4.35 6.66 -20.01
N HIS A 42 4.38 5.61 -19.17
CA HIS A 42 5.06 4.35 -19.48
C HIS A 42 4.19 3.09 -19.29
N GLY A 43 3.03 3.21 -18.68
CA GLY A 43 2.05 2.14 -18.50
C GLY A 43 2.38 1.11 -17.42
N ALA A 44 1.48 0.14 -17.27
CA ALA A 44 1.51 -0.84 -16.17
C ALA A 44 2.75 -1.76 -16.18
N SER A 45 3.24 -2.16 -17.36
CA SER A 45 4.41 -3.05 -17.46
C SER A 45 5.69 -2.39 -16.95
N PHE A 46 5.87 -1.09 -17.25
CA PHE A 46 6.99 -0.31 -16.72
C PHE A 46 6.91 -0.19 -15.20
N MET A 47 5.72 0.12 -14.66
CA MET A 47 5.54 0.23 -13.22
C MET A 47 5.81 -1.08 -12.49
N ALA A 48 5.35 -2.22 -13.04
CA ALA A 48 5.67 -3.54 -12.49
C ALA A 48 7.18 -3.80 -12.45
N HIS A 49 7.93 -3.36 -13.46
CA HIS A 49 9.39 -3.45 -13.47
C HIS A 49 10.02 -2.59 -12.38
N VAL A 50 9.61 -1.31 -12.26
CA VAL A 50 10.10 -0.40 -11.21
C VAL A 50 9.88 -0.99 -9.82
N TYR A 51 8.68 -1.52 -9.54
CA TYR A 51 8.37 -2.14 -8.26
C TYR A 51 9.22 -3.37 -7.97
N ARG A 52 9.40 -4.24 -8.97
CA ARG A 52 10.25 -5.42 -8.83
C ARG A 52 11.68 -5.02 -8.48
N THR A 53 12.27 -4.08 -9.22
CA THR A 53 13.65 -3.63 -8.99
C THR A 53 13.83 -2.96 -7.63
N ALA A 54 12.86 -2.13 -7.20
CA ALA A 54 12.89 -1.54 -5.87
C ALA A 54 12.85 -2.61 -4.77
N PHE A 55 12.02 -3.65 -4.94
CA PHE A 55 11.97 -4.78 -4.02
C PHE A 55 13.28 -5.58 -4.00
N GLU A 56 13.86 -5.87 -5.16
CA GLU A 56 15.13 -6.60 -5.28
C GLU A 56 16.26 -5.88 -4.51
N GLN A 57 16.37 -4.57 -4.66
CA GLN A 57 17.36 -3.74 -3.94
C GLN A 57 17.16 -3.78 -2.42
N VAL A 58 15.92 -3.75 -1.94
CA VAL A 58 15.64 -3.87 -0.50
C VAL A 58 16.05 -5.26 -0.01
N LEU A 59 15.69 -6.32 -0.73
CA LEU A 59 15.98 -7.69 -0.30
C LEU A 59 17.48 -8.00 -0.27
N GLU A 60 18.27 -7.42 -1.17
CA GLU A 60 19.72 -7.62 -1.26
C GLU A 60 20.45 -7.32 0.06
N HIS A 61 20.05 -6.26 0.76
CA HIS A 61 20.68 -5.83 2.00
C HIS A 61 19.91 -6.23 3.26
N THR A 62 18.80 -6.96 3.12
CA THR A 62 17.97 -7.35 4.26
C THR A 62 18.49 -8.65 4.89
N PRO A 63 18.73 -8.70 6.22
CA PRO A 63 19.09 -9.94 6.93
C PRO A 63 18.07 -11.06 6.71
N ASP A 64 18.52 -12.31 6.65
CA ASP A 64 17.68 -13.43 6.20
C ASP A 64 16.36 -13.61 6.97
N GLU A 65 16.37 -13.38 8.29
CA GLU A 65 15.16 -13.47 9.10
C GLU A 65 14.15 -12.38 8.78
N GLU A 66 14.61 -11.13 8.65
CA GLU A 66 13.74 -10.00 8.27
C GLU A 66 13.28 -10.11 6.82
N ARG A 67 14.13 -10.69 5.95
CA ARG A 67 13.78 -10.98 4.55
C ARG A 67 12.62 -11.97 4.47
N ARG A 68 12.65 -13.05 5.26
CA ARG A 68 11.55 -14.02 5.34
C ARG A 68 10.25 -13.39 5.80
N LYS A 69 10.31 -12.57 6.86
CA LYS A 69 9.12 -11.85 7.38
C LYS A 69 8.54 -10.90 6.35
N LEU A 70 9.39 -10.14 5.66
CA LEU A 70 8.98 -9.22 4.60
C LEU A 70 8.31 -9.95 3.43
N LEU A 71 8.89 -11.07 2.97
CA LEU A 71 8.31 -11.87 1.89
C LEU A 71 6.96 -12.48 2.29
N ALA A 72 6.83 -12.98 3.51
CA ALA A 72 5.56 -13.50 4.02
C ALA A 72 4.48 -12.41 4.12
N ALA A 73 4.84 -11.22 4.62
CA ALA A 73 3.94 -10.07 4.69
C ALA A 73 3.50 -9.60 3.29
N LEU A 74 4.44 -9.55 2.34
CA LEU A 74 4.16 -9.18 0.95
C LEU A 74 3.19 -10.18 0.32
N HIS A 75 3.43 -11.48 0.47
CA HIS A 75 2.56 -12.52 -0.07
C HIS A 75 1.12 -12.37 0.45
N LYS A 76 0.96 -12.21 1.77
CA LYS A 76 -0.34 -12.00 2.41
C LYS A 76 -1.05 -10.73 1.89
N ALA A 77 -0.30 -9.65 1.69
CA ALA A 77 -0.86 -8.41 1.15
C ALA A 77 -1.31 -8.59 -0.30
N MET A 78 -0.55 -9.31 -1.13
CA MET A 78 -0.92 -9.62 -2.51
C MET A 78 -2.19 -10.49 -2.57
N GLU A 79 -2.27 -11.55 -1.76
CA GLU A 79 -3.47 -12.38 -1.65
C GLU A 79 -4.69 -11.55 -1.25
N GLY A 80 -4.54 -10.66 -0.26
CA GLY A 80 -5.60 -9.74 0.15
C GLY A 80 -6.05 -8.79 -0.96
N ALA A 81 -5.11 -8.21 -1.71
CA ALA A 81 -5.42 -7.32 -2.83
C ALA A 81 -6.12 -8.06 -3.99
N ILE A 82 -5.68 -9.29 -4.27
CA ILE A 82 -6.32 -10.16 -5.26
C ILE A 82 -7.76 -10.48 -4.84
N ALA A 83 -7.97 -10.92 -3.60
CA ALA A 83 -9.29 -11.22 -3.06
C ALA A 83 -10.21 -10.00 -3.09
N ALA A 84 -9.72 -8.82 -2.69
CA ALA A 84 -10.48 -7.58 -2.77
C ALA A 84 -10.88 -7.23 -4.21
N ARG A 85 -9.98 -7.39 -5.18
CA ARG A 85 -10.28 -7.15 -6.59
C ARG A 85 -11.30 -8.13 -7.18
N TYR A 86 -11.26 -9.40 -6.77
CA TYR A 86 -12.29 -10.36 -7.17
C TYR A 86 -13.63 -10.12 -6.48
N SER A 87 -13.63 -9.54 -5.26
CA SER A 87 -14.86 -9.17 -4.56
C SER A 87 -15.58 -7.94 -5.14
N THR A 88 -14.89 -7.13 -5.95
CA THR A 88 -15.45 -5.93 -6.60
C THR A 88 -15.90 -6.16 -8.04
N HIS A 89 -15.78 -7.38 -8.55
CA HIS A 89 -16.40 -7.76 -9.82
C HIS A 89 -17.78 -8.39 -9.57
N PRO A 90 -18.83 -7.97 -10.29
CA PRO A 90 -20.13 -8.59 -10.16
C PRO A 90 -19.99 -10.09 -10.45
N SER A 91 -20.53 -10.90 -9.54
CA SER A 91 -20.64 -12.33 -9.75
C SER A 91 -21.38 -12.62 -11.06
N LYS A 92 -21.16 -13.81 -11.64
CA LYS A 92 -21.92 -14.24 -12.83
C LYS A 92 -23.43 -14.08 -12.62
N ALA A 93 -23.93 -14.35 -11.41
CA ALA A 93 -25.34 -14.19 -11.07
C ALA A 93 -25.78 -12.72 -11.13
N GLU A 94 -24.98 -11.79 -10.62
CA GLU A 94 -25.27 -10.34 -10.68
C GLU A 94 -25.21 -9.80 -12.10
N CYS A 95 -24.25 -10.27 -12.91
CA CYS A 95 -24.20 -9.95 -14.34
C CYS A 95 -25.45 -10.47 -15.07
N HIS A 96 -25.84 -11.74 -14.86
CA HIS A 96 -27.04 -12.31 -15.48
C HIS A 96 -28.31 -11.57 -15.05
N ALA A 97 -28.43 -11.18 -13.78
CA ALA A 97 -29.55 -10.39 -13.29
C ALA A 97 -29.63 -9.00 -13.93
N CYS A 98 -28.49 -8.33 -14.14
CA CYS A 98 -28.42 -7.04 -14.84
C CYS A 98 -28.85 -7.17 -16.31
N HIS A 99 -28.30 -8.16 -17.03
CA HIS A 99 -28.62 -8.38 -18.43
C HIS A 99 -30.05 -8.92 -18.67
N ALA A 100 -30.62 -9.67 -17.72
CA ALA A 100 -32.02 -10.10 -17.78
C ALA A 100 -33.00 -8.91 -17.62
N ARG A 101 -32.64 -7.88 -16.85
CA ARG A 101 -33.44 -6.64 -16.71
C ARG A 101 -33.41 -5.78 -17.96
N LEU A 102 -32.36 -5.86 -18.77
CA LEU A 102 -32.22 -5.14 -20.05
C LEU A 102 -32.98 -5.81 -21.21
N LEU A 103 -33.49 -7.04 -21.02
CA LEU A 103 -34.17 -7.84 -22.06
C LEU A 103 -35.68 -8.00 -21.82
N LEU A 104 -36.23 -7.36 -20.78
CA LEU A 104 -37.68 -7.25 -20.59
C LEU A 104 -38.14 -5.92 -21.22
N PRO A 105 -39.10 -5.94 -22.17
CA PRO A 105 -39.66 -4.74 -22.80
C PRO A 105 -40.43 -3.85 -21.82
#